data_AF-A0A7W6BD51-F1
#
_entry.id   AF-A0A7W6BD51-F1
#
_cell.length_a   1.000
_cell.length_b   1.000
_cell.length_c   1.000
_cell.angle_alpha   90.00
_cell.angle_beta   90.00
_cell.angle_gamma   90.00
#
_symmetry.space_group_name_H-M   'P 1'
#
loop_
_entity.id
_entity.type
_entity.pdbx_description
1 polymer ?
#
loop_
_entity_poly.entity_id
_entity_poly.type
_entity_poly.pdbx_seq_one_letter_code
_entity_poly.pdbx_strand_id
1 'polypeptide(L)'
;MPKQCIICDKVAGSREHIFPAALGGRRTNKQIYCGPHNNGFGPLASIIAQQLKPINALLAVRPDRADKAEPFVYETETGEQLRLFAGSVQRTDGASSQNGAMRIQLALGGPEGLRAIAYIALTFFAHYFQDFARLSQLALVKDFVLGAEPNNYVWWESAEATEKLPANPFNFGHTIQLITNGETQEAAAVVSLFQALTFGVALGTLVDMPSRTVTVFIDPHADHPPDDIYVETAEEVAAILRKPEPLQAHLHQTIFGGQGQVALSSLFQKIERWKFDRDMEPIKHRIAAVSLDHGKLTAEVEQIVGEEAGRVLRLARYVVDDLSAREGDKAHMKPVIALLEAQIAEDKSRQSGLSVLAEGAIGLAAIELVLALVEELKTTPVDLDLLWKYFSSGHGAWVVGRALFRPLSEALKLQIP
;
A
#
# COMPACT_ATOMS: atom_id res chain seq x y z
N MET A 1 -4.85 41.54 5.39
CA MET A 1 -3.68 41.95 4.57
C MET A 1 -3.13 40.71 3.87
N PRO A 2 -2.69 40.80 2.61
CA PRO A 2 -2.06 39.67 1.94
C PRO A 2 -0.75 39.32 2.66
N LYS A 3 -0.53 38.04 2.94
CA LYS A 3 0.70 37.55 3.55
C LYS A 3 1.85 37.59 2.53
N GLN A 4 3.09 37.53 3.01
CA GLN A 4 4.28 37.46 2.17
C GLN A 4 4.62 36.01 1.80
N CYS A 5 5.22 35.79 0.65
CA CYS A 5 5.75 34.51 0.22
C CYS A 5 6.91 34.11 1.13
N ILE A 6 6.90 32.89 1.67
CA ILE A 6 7.92 32.44 2.63
C ILE A 6 9.35 32.32 2.04
N ILE A 7 9.47 32.41 0.71
CA ILE A 7 10.73 32.26 -0.03
C ILE A 7 11.37 33.61 -0.38
N CYS A 8 10.58 34.62 -0.74
CA CYS A 8 11.13 35.88 -1.29
C CYS A 8 10.48 37.15 -0.75
N ASP A 9 9.62 37.03 0.26
CA ASP A 9 8.96 38.13 0.96
C ASP A 9 8.06 39.04 0.10
N LYS A 10 7.91 38.74 -1.19
CA LYS A 10 6.91 39.36 -2.09
C LYS A 10 5.50 38.89 -1.71
N VAL A 11 4.48 39.55 -2.23
CA VAL A 11 3.07 39.20 -1.96
C VAL A 11 2.77 37.74 -2.32
N ALA A 12 2.24 36.98 -1.36
CA ALA A 12 1.69 35.64 -1.58
C ALA A 12 0.30 35.72 -2.23
N GLY A 13 -0.11 34.65 -2.89
CA GLY A 13 -1.41 34.60 -3.56
C GLY A 13 -1.56 33.54 -4.65
N SER A 14 -0.57 32.65 -4.81
CA SER A 14 -0.79 31.44 -5.61
C SER A 14 -1.91 30.61 -4.99
N ARG A 15 -2.55 29.73 -5.77
CA ARG A 15 -3.56 28.81 -5.23
C ARG A 15 -2.89 27.44 -5.03
N GLU A 16 -1.84 27.41 -4.20
CA GLU A 16 -1.00 26.21 -3.99
C GLU A 16 -1.80 25.09 -3.32
N HIS A 17 -1.57 23.84 -3.70
CA HIS A 17 -2.08 22.73 -2.92
C HIS A 17 -1.24 22.56 -1.65
N ILE A 18 -1.89 22.38 -0.50
CA ILE A 18 -1.20 22.18 0.79
C ILE A 18 -0.45 20.83 0.78
N PHE A 19 -1.04 19.83 0.13
CA PHE A 19 -0.45 18.52 -0.12
C PHE A 19 -0.49 18.21 -1.62
N PRO A 20 0.48 17.49 -2.22
CA PRO A 20 0.47 17.21 -3.66
C PRO A 20 -0.84 16.60 -4.14
N ALA A 21 -1.46 17.23 -5.14
CA ALA A 21 -2.73 16.80 -5.72
C ALA A 21 -2.70 15.37 -6.27
N ALA A 22 -1.54 14.92 -6.77
CA ALA A 22 -1.33 13.59 -7.29
C ALA A 22 -1.30 12.50 -6.19
N LEU A 23 -1.21 12.89 -4.92
CA LEU A 23 -1.26 12.01 -3.76
C LEU A 23 -2.59 12.16 -2.99
N GLY A 24 -3.63 12.72 -3.62
CA GLY A 24 -4.93 12.94 -2.99
C GLY A 24 -5.09 14.28 -2.27
N GLY A 25 -4.13 15.21 -2.39
CA GLY A 25 -4.26 16.54 -1.80
C GLY A 25 -5.33 17.42 -2.48
N ARG A 26 -6.41 17.73 -1.76
CA ARG A 26 -7.55 18.54 -2.29
C ARG A 26 -7.53 20.00 -1.86
N ARG A 27 -6.87 20.32 -0.75
CA ARG A 27 -6.91 21.67 -0.18
C ARG A 27 -5.90 22.59 -0.84
N THR A 28 -6.32 23.83 -1.05
CA THR A 28 -5.43 24.90 -1.52
C THR A 28 -5.28 26.01 -0.49
N ASN A 29 -4.14 26.69 -0.51
CA ASN A 29 -3.86 27.89 0.27
C ASN A 29 -3.46 29.03 -0.68
N LYS A 30 -3.63 30.28 -0.23
CA LYS A 30 -3.17 31.48 -0.93
C LYS A 30 -2.19 32.33 -0.14
N GLN A 31 -1.70 31.81 0.97
CA GLN A 31 -0.96 32.57 1.97
C GLN A 31 0.48 32.08 2.14
N ILE A 32 0.95 31.08 1.37
CA ILE A 32 2.29 30.51 1.55
C ILE A 32 3.24 31.01 0.46
N TYR A 33 2.86 30.84 -0.81
CA TYR A 33 3.74 31.11 -1.94
C TYR A 33 3.23 32.24 -2.86
N CYS A 34 4.15 32.81 -3.64
CA CYS A 34 3.81 33.60 -4.82
C CYS A 34 3.79 32.69 -6.05
N GLY A 35 3.16 33.17 -7.14
CA GLY A 35 3.04 32.41 -8.40
C GLY A 35 4.35 31.77 -8.89
N PRO A 36 5.46 32.52 -8.99
CA PRO A 36 6.75 31.97 -9.42
C PRO A 36 7.26 30.82 -8.58
N HIS A 37 7.26 30.94 -7.24
CA HIS A 37 7.76 29.87 -6.36
C HIS A 37 6.83 28.65 -6.33
N ASN A 38 5.51 28.86 -6.31
CA ASN A 38 4.56 27.75 -6.40
C ASN A 38 4.76 26.95 -7.70
N ASN A 39 4.94 27.63 -8.83
CA ASN A 39 5.22 26.95 -10.11
C ASN A 39 6.58 26.26 -10.10
N GLY A 40 7.59 26.87 -9.47
CA GLY A 40 8.93 26.31 -9.31
C GLY A 40 8.97 25.02 -8.46
N PHE A 41 8.00 24.81 -7.58
CA PHE A 41 7.85 23.56 -6.82
C PHE A 41 7.03 22.48 -7.54
N GLY A 42 6.41 22.80 -8.69
CA GLY A 42 5.70 21.84 -9.53
C GLY A 42 6.54 20.58 -9.87
N PRO A 43 7.81 20.71 -10.28
CA PRO A 43 8.70 19.57 -10.49
C PRO A 43 8.86 18.67 -9.26
N LEU A 44 8.99 19.21 -8.05
CA LEU A 44 9.11 18.41 -6.83
C LEU A 44 7.85 17.59 -6.55
N ALA A 45 6.68 18.22 -6.71
CA ALA A 45 5.40 17.52 -6.62
C ALA A 45 5.28 16.41 -7.68
N SER A 46 5.80 16.63 -8.89
CA SER A 46 5.82 15.63 -9.96
C SER A 46 6.77 14.46 -9.65
N ILE A 47 7.93 14.72 -9.05
CA ILE A 47 8.92 13.69 -8.70
C ILE A 47 8.33 12.71 -7.69
N ILE A 48 7.77 13.22 -6.58
CA ILE A 48 7.17 12.34 -5.57
C ILE A 48 5.94 11.60 -6.11
N ALA A 49 5.14 12.24 -6.96
CA ALA A 49 4.01 11.61 -7.64
C ALA A 49 4.46 10.46 -8.56
N GLN A 50 5.56 10.63 -9.29
CA GLN A 50 6.11 9.59 -10.16
C GLN A 50 6.66 8.43 -9.33
N GLN A 51 7.40 8.71 -8.26
CA GLN A 51 7.96 7.69 -7.36
C GLN A 51 6.86 6.85 -6.68
N LEU A 52 5.70 7.45 -6.38
CA LEU A 52 4.57 6.79 -5.74
C LEU A 52 3.50 6.30 -6.72
N LYS A 53 3.69 6.51 -8.02
CA LYS A 53 2.72 6.11 -9.06
C LYS A 53 2.30 4.63 -8.98
N PRO A 54 3.19 3.66 -8.71
CA PRO A 54 2.79 2.27 -8.53
C PRO A 54 1.79 2.07 -7.38
N ILE A 55 2.06 2.69 -6.21
CA ILE A 55 1.19 2.59 -5.03
C ILE A 55 -0.14 3.31 -5.29
N ASN A 56 -0.11 4.51 -5.87
CA ASN A 56 -1.31 5.24 -6.26
C ASN A 56 -2.21 4.43 -7.18
N ALA A 57 -1.63 3.78 -8.20
CA ALA A 57 -2.39 2.95 -9.14
C ALA A 57 -2.99 1.73 -8.45
N LEU A 58 -2.23 1.05 -7.59
CA LEU A 58 -2.73 -0.06 -6.78
C LEU A 58 -3.85 0.37 -5.82
N LEU A 59 -3.75 1.55 -5.24
CA LEU A 59 -4.82 2.07 -4.37
C LEU A 59 -5.96 2.73 -5.16
N ALA A 60 -5.83 2.86 -6.48
CA ALA A 60 -6.75 3.65 -7.31
C ALA A 60 -6.97 5.07 -6.74
N VAL A 61 -5.89 5.70 -6.27
CA VAL A 61 -5.90 7.11 -5.81
C VAL A 61 -6.24 7.99 -7.00
N ARG A 62 -7.27 8.84 -6.84
CA ARG A 62 -7.68 9.81 -7.85
C ARG A 62 -6.93 11.13 -7.65
N PRO A 63 -6.11 11.58 -8.61
CA PRO A 63 -5.54 12.92 -8.55
C PRO A 63 -6.63 13.98 -8.57
N ASP A 64 -6.44 15.09 -7.85
CA ASP A 64 -7.45 16.16 -7.80
C ASP A 64 -7.78 16.76 -9.17
N ARG A 65 -6.78 16.79 -10.07
CA ARG A 65 -6.89 17.33 -11.43
C ARG A 65 -7.38 16.31 -12.46
N ALA A 66 -7.79 15.12 -12.02
CA ALA A 66 -8.24 14.03 -12.88
C ALA A 66 -9.63 13.53 -12.47
N ASP A 67 -10.44 13.18 -13.47
CA ASP A 67 -11.79 12.67 -13.24
C ASP A 67 -11.80 11.23 -12.70
N LYS A 68 -10.69 10.49 -12.87
CA LYS A 68 -10.56 9.09 -12.44
C LYS A 68 -9.13 8.74 -12.08
N ALA A 69 -8.98 7.69 -11.27
CA ALA A 69 -7.70 7.03 -11.05
C ALA A 69 -7.23 6.33 -12.33
N GLU A 70 -5.91 6.24 -12.51
CA GLU A 70 -5.30 5.67 -13.71
C GLU A 70 -4.47 4.42 -13.39
N PRO A 71 -4.47 3.42 -14.30
CA PRO A 71 -3.55 2.29 -14.19
C PRO A 71 -2.11 2.75 -14.42
N PHE A 72 -1.15 1.99 -13.88
CA PHE A 72 0.26 2.18 -14.14
C PHE A 72 0.83 0.96 -14.86
N VAL A 73 1.63 1.18 -15.91
CA VAL A 73 2.38 0.12 -16.57
C VAL A 73 3.82 0.22 -16.10
N TYR A 74 4.29 -0.84 -15.45
CA TYR A 74 5.64 -1.02 -14.95
C TYR A 74 6.37 -2.01 -15.86
N GLU A 75 7.57 -1.65 -16.29
CA GLU A 75 8.47 -2.56 -17.00
C GLU A 75 9.51 -3.07 -16.01
N THR A 76 9.62 -4.39 -15.85
CA THR A 76 10.62 -5.01 -14.99
C THR A 76 12.01 -4.93 -15.61
N GLU A 77 13.07 -5.21 -14.83
CA GLU A 77 14.43 -5.34 -15.36
C GLU A 77 14.55 -6.44 -16.43
N THR A 78 13.65 -7.42 -16.41
CA THR A 78 13.58 -8.53 -17.37
C THR A 78 12.78 -8.19 -18.63
N GLY A 79 12.24 -6.97 -18.75
CA GLY A 79 11.44 -6.50 -19.88
C GLY A 79 9.97 -6.91 -19.83
N GLU A 80 9.51 -7.48 -18.71
CA GLU A 80 8.10 -7.85 -18.53
C GLU A 80 7.26 -6.60 -18.27
N GLN A 81 6.09 -6.50 -18.90
CA GLN A 81 5.18 -5.39 -18.69
C GLN A 81 4.05 -5.77 -17.74
N LEU A 82 3.96 -5.05 -16.63
CA LEU A 82 2.96 -5.25 -15.59
C LEU A 82 2.02 -4.05 -15.55
N ARG A 83 0.71 -4.30 -15.62
CA ARG A 83 -0.35 -3.33 -15.37
C ARG A 83 -0.81 -3.43 -13.92
N LEU A 84 -0.61 -2.35 -13.17
CA LEU A 84 -1.02 -2.19 -11.78
C LEU A 84 -2.28 -1.33 -11.72
N PHE A 85 -3.34 -1.82 -11.08
CA PHE A 85 -4.53 -1.03 -10.82
C PHE A 85 -5.43 -1.64 -9.75
N ALA A 86 -5.89 -0.84 -8.79
CA ALA A 86 -6.94 -1.19 -7.84
C ALA A 86 -6.73 -2.57 -7.16
N GLY A 87 -5.54 -2.75 -6.60
CA GLY A 87 -5.05 -3.92 -5.89
C GLY A 87 -4.67 -5.09 -6.78
N SER A 88 -4.70 -4.92 -8.09
CA SER A 88 -4.39 -5.97 -9.07
C SER A 88 -3.08 -5.68 -9.77
N VAL A 89 -2.30 -6.73 -10.01
CA VAL A 89 -1.14 -6.69 -10.91
C VAL A 89 -1.36 -7.75 -11.99
N GLN A 90 -1.27 -7.33 -13.25
CA GLN A 90 -1.54 -8.17 -14.43
C GLN A 90 -0.38 -8.05 -15.41
N ARG A 91 0.10 -9.17 -15.97
CA ARG A 91 1.02 -9.12 -17.10
C ARG A 91 0.29 -8.66 -18.36
N THR A 92 0.90 -7.76 -19.11
CA THR A 92 0.37 -7.26 -20.40
C THR A 92 1.13 -7.81 -21.60
N ASP A 93 2.29 -8.43 -21.37
CA ASP A 93 3.06 -9.19 -22.34
C ASP A 93 2.52 -10.63 -22.40
N GLY A 94 2.01 -11.07 -23.55
CA GLY A 94 1.43 -12.42 -23.73
C GLY A 94 2.40 -13.60 -23.57
N ALA A 95 3.59 -13.39 -23.02
CA ALA A 95 4.63 -14.38 -22.79
C ALA A 95 4.47 -15.01 -21.39
N SER A 96 4.05 -16.28 -21.36
CA SER A 96 4.06 -17.11 -20.15
C SER A 96 5.45 -17.69 -19.95
N SER A 97 6.16 -17.29 -18.89
CA SER A 97 7.12 -18.11 -18.13
C SER A 97 8.03 -17.21 -17.30
N GLN A 98 7.73 -17.05 -16.00
CA GLN A 98 8.61 -17.40 -14.87
C GLN A 98 7.96 -16.92 -13.56
N ASN A 99 7.75 -17.86 -12.63
CA ASN A 99 7.27 -17.64 -11.26
C ASN A 99 8.40 -17.03 -10.41
N GLY A 100 8.72 -15.76 -10.65
CA GLY A 100 9.42 -14.94 -9.68
C GLY A 100 8.41 -14.25 -8.76
N ALA A 101 8.66 -14.25 -7.45
CA ALA A 101 7.91 -13.38 -6.54
C ALA A 101 7.95 -11.95 -7.10
N MET A 102 6.78 -11.40 -7.41
CA MET A 102 6.62 -10.16 -8.15
C MET A 102 7.21 -9.00 -7.34
N ARG A 103 8.36 -8.48 -7.78
CA ARG A 103 9.07 -7.38 -7.09
C ARG A 103 8.78 -6.06 -7.81
N ILE A 104 7.83 -5.30 -7.30
CA ILE A 104 7.69 -3.88 -7.65
C ILE A 104 8.85 -3.15 -6.98
N GLN A 105 9.81 -2.65 -7.77
CA GLN A 105 10.88 -1.83 -7.23
C GLN A 105 10.39 -0.38 -7.11
N LEU A 106 10.41 0.14 -5.89
CA LEU A 106 10.12 1.55 -5.63
C LEU A 106 11.42 2.33 -5.57
N ALA A 107 11.63 3.24 -6.51
CA ALA A 107 12.74 4.18 -6.49
C ALA A 107 12.38 5.42 -5.64
N LEU A 108 12.34 5.25 -4.31
CA LEU A 108 12.04 6.30 -3.35
C LEU A 108 13.29 6.79 -2.62
N GLY A 109 13.33 8.09 -2.30
CA GLY A 109 14.35 8.65 -1.40
C GLY A 109 15.69 9.01 -2.05
N GLY A 110 15.74 9.14 -3.39
CA GLY A 110 16.85 9.85 -4.05
C GLY A 110 16.89 11.35 -3.66
N PRO A 111 17.96 12.09 -3.99
CA PRO A 111 18.15 13.49 -3.56
C PRO A 111 16.94 14.38 -3.83
N GLU A 112 16.38 14.28 -5.04
CA GLU A 112 15.17 15.04 -5.44
C GLU A 112 13.90 14.60 -4.71
N GLY A 113 13.78 13.30 -4.40
CA GLY A 113 12.66 12.76 -3.63
C GLY A 113 12.68 13.27 -2.19
N LEU A 114 13.86 13.27 -1.55
CA LEU A 114 14.03 13.84 -0.21
C LEU A 114 13.78 15.36 -0.21
N ARG A 115 14.17 16.07 -1.27
CA ARG A 115 13.81 17.49 -1.44
C ARG A 115 12.30 17.70 -1.56
N ALA A 116 11.59 16.81 -2.26
CA ALA A 116 10.14 16.83 -2.33
C ALA A 116 9.47 16.56 -0.97
N ILE A 117 10.03 15.68 -0.14
CA ILE A 117 9.57 15.45 1.24
C ILE A 117 9.77 16.71 2.10
N ALA A 118 10.93 17.36 2.04
CA ALA A 118 11.15 18.64 2.73
C ALA A 118 10.17 19.72 2.26
N TYR A 119 9.88 19.80 0.97
CA TYR A 119 8.89 20.71 0.42
C TYR A 119 7.50 20.48 1.03
N ILE A 120 7.07 19.22 1.16
CA ILE A 120 5.79 18.88 1.81
C ILE A 120 5.81 19.36 3.27
N ALA A 121 6.84 18.99 4.03
CA ALA A 121 6.98 19.38 5.43
C ALA A 121 6.99 20.91 5.63
N LEU A 122 7.76 21.64 4.82
CA LEU A 122 7.85 23.10 4.86
C LEU A 122 6.50 23.75 4.50
N THR A 123 5.78 23.20 3.53
CA THR A 123 4.45 23.70 3.13
C THR A 123 3.43 23.53 4.26
N PHE A 124 3.43 22.36 4.93
CA PHE A 124 2.59 22.14 6.10
C PHE A 124 2.99 23.02 7.28
N PHE A 125 4.29 23.15 7.55
CA PHE A 125 4.79 24.05 8.58
C PHE A 125 4.34 25.49 8.32
N ALA A 126 4.47 25.97 7.09
CA ALA A 126 4.00 27.30 6.70
C ALA A 126 2.47 27.44 6.74
N HIS A 127 1.71 26.35 6.58
CA HIS A 127 0.26 26.39 6.71
C HIS A 127 -0.18 26.68 8.16
N TYR A 128 0.43 26.00 9.14
CA TYR A 128 0.03 26.06 10.56
C TYR A 128 0.84 27.06 11.40
N PHE A 129 2.10 27.32 11.03
CA PHE A 129 3.03 28.22 11.73
C PHE A 129 3.50 29.35 10.80
N GLN A 130 2.53 30.05 10.21
CA GLN A 130 2.74 31.04 9.15
C GLN A 130 3.83 32.07 9.46
N ASP A 131 3.80 32.68 10.65
CA ASP A 131 4.72 33.77 10.97
C ASP A 131 6.15 33.25 11.19
N PHE A 132 6.29 32.09 11.86
CA PHE A 132 7.57 31.41 12.03
C PHE A 132 8.18 30.93 10.71
N ALA A 133 7.35 30.49 9.76
CA ALA A 133 7.82 30.06 8.44
C ALA A 133 8.51 31.17 7.63
N ARG A 134 8.29 32.45 7.99
CA ARG A 134 8.90 33.63 7.34
C ARG A 134 10.19 34.07 8.00
N LEU A 135 10.53 33.52 9.16
CA LEU A 135 11.78 33.84 9.84
C LEU A 135 13.00 33.42 9.00
N SER A 136 14.06 34.22 9.08
CA SER A 136 15.32 33.99 8.36
C SER A 136 16.06 32.75 8.86
N GLN A 137 15.77 32.28 10.08
CA GLN A 137 16.33 31.06 10.66
C GLN A 137 16.01 29.80 9.83
N LEU A 138 14.96 29.83 9.00
CA LEU A 138 14.65 28.75 8.06
C LEU A 138 15.29 28.91 6.69
N ALA A 139 16.19 29.88 6.48
CA ALA A 139 16.82 30.11 5.17
C ALA A 139 17.47 28.86 4.59
N LEU A 140 18.24 28.13 5.40
CA LEU A 140 18.97 26.96 4.90
C LEU A 140 18.07 25.81 4.44
N VAL A 141 16.95 25.54 5.15
CA VAL A 141 16.00 24.52 4.69
C VAL A 141 15.23 25.00 3.45
N LYS A 142 14.96 26.30 3.32
CA LYS A 142 14.38 26.89 2.10
C LYS A 142 15.34 26.74 0.92
N ASP A 143 16.62 27.03 1.13
CA ASP A 143 17.68 26.87 0.11
C ASP A 143 17.85 25.42 -0.30
N PHE A 144 17.79 24.48 0.67
CA PHE A 144 17.73 23.05 0.37
C PHE A 144 16.53 22.71 -0.51
N VAL A 145 15.33 23.16 -0.19
CA VAL A 145 14.11 22.91 -0.98
C VAL A 145 14.20 23.55 -2.39
N LEU A 146 14.91 24.67 -2.54
CA LEU A 146 15.22 25.31 -3.82
C LEU A 146 16.34 24.60 -4.61
N GLY A 147 17.03 23.64 -4.00
CA GLY A 147 18.13 22.88 -4.62
C GLY A 147 19.48 23.60 -4.58
N ALA A 148 19.64 24.62 -3.74
CA ALA A 148 20.89 25.36 -3.55
C ALA A 148 21.83 24.72 -2.53
N GLU A 149 21.30 23.88 -1.63
CA GLU A 149 22.06 23.21 -0.56
C GLU A 149 21.96 21.67 -0.69
N PRO A 150 22.97 20.91 -0.22
CA PRO A 150 22.86 19.46 -0.11
C PRO A 150 21.91 19.04 1.02
N ASN A 151 21.50 17.77 1.02
CA ASN A 151 20.61 17.26 2.06
C ASN A 151 21.33 17.11 3.41
N ASN A 152 20.86 17.88 4.40
CA ASN A 152 21.16 17.70 5.82
C ASN A 152 19.87 17.74 6.68
N TYR A 153 18.71 17.67 6.03
CA TYR A 153 17.42 18.02 6.63
C TYR A 153 16.45 16.86 6.64
N VAL A 154 16.57 15.91 5.72
CA VAL A 154 15.59 14.85 5.53
C VAL A 154 16.26 13.49 5.58
N TRP A 155 15.67 12.56 6.32
CA TRP A 155 16.13 11.18 6.41
C TRP A 155 14.94 10.22 6.47
N TRP A 156 15.22 8.93 6.27
CA TRP A 156 14.25 7.86 6.50
C TRP A 156 14.12 7.61 8.00
N GLU A 157 12.90 7.48 8.51
CA GLU A 157 12.70 7.17 9.92
C GLU A 157 12.82 5.68 10.25
N SER A 158 13.15 5.39 11.50
CA SER A 158 13.18 4.03 12.01
C SER A 158 11.76 3.48 12.24
N ALA A 159 11.64 2.15 12.30
CA ALA A 159 10.38 1.50 12.68
C ALA A 159 9.90 1.96 14.08
N GLU A 160 10.82 2.09 15.03
CA GLU A 160 10.54 2.54 16.40
C GLU A 160 9.95 3.96 16.46
N ALA A 161 10.44 4.87 15.61
CA ALA A 161 9.88 6.22 15.50
C ALA A 161 8.50 6.19 14.83
N THR A 162 8.31 5.30 13.85
CA THR A 162 7.03 5.12 13.15
C THR A 162 5.93 4.57 14.06
N GLU A 163 6.25 3.63 14.95
CA GLU A 163 5.31 3.06 15.93
C GLU A 163 4.77 4.08 16.94
N LYS A 164 5.50 5.18 17.17
CA LYS A 164 5.09 6.26 18.07
C LYS A 164 4.15 7.27 17.41
N LEU A 165 3.93 7.17 16.11
CA LEU A 165 2.98 8.05 15.43
C LEU A 165 1.55 7.72 15.87
N PRO A 166 0.69 8.74 16.01
CA PRO A 166 -0.73 8.51 16.24
C PRO A 166 -1.35 7.60 15.18
N ALA A 167 -2.29 6.75 15.60
CA ALA A 167 -3.01 5.88 14.68
C ALA A 167 -3.74 6.72 13.62
N ASN A 168 -3.51 6.40 12.35
CA ASN A 168 -4.19 7.11 11.26
C ASN A 168 -5.65 6.64 11.17
N PRO A 169 -6.64 7.55 11.16
CA PRO A 169 -8.04 7.18 11.04
C PRO A 169 -8.40 6.62 9.65
N PHE A 170 -7.55 6.85 8.64
CA PHE A 170 -7.79 6.41 7.27
C PHE A 170 -7.01 5.13 6.95
N ASN A 171 -7.66 4.25 6.20
CA ASN A 171 -7.09 2.94 5.87
C ASN A 171 -5.76 3.05 5.11
N PHE A 172 -5.61 4.01 4.20
CA PHE A 172 -4.35 4.26 3.49
C PHE A 172 -3.84 5.69 3.66
N GLY A 173 -4.13 6.30 4.81
CA GLY A 173 -3.84 7.71 5.03
C GLY A 173 -2.37 8.10 4.97
N HIS A 174 -2.14 9.38 4.68
CA HIS A 174 -0.87 10.05 4.99
C HIS A 174 -0.95 10.69 6.37
N THR A 175 0.18 10.80 7.07
CA THR A 175 0.29 11.50 8.35
C THR A 175 1.41 12.53 8.24
N ILE A 176 1.12 13.80 8.51
CA ILE A 176 2.09 14.88 8.65
C ILE A 176 2.05 15.35 10.10
N GLN A 177 3.11 15.11 10.87
CA GLN A 177 3.21 15.60 12.24
C GLN A 177 4.24 16.72 12.30
N LEU A 178 3.79 17.92 12.66
CA LEU A 178 4.66 19.08 12.91
C LEU A 178 4.94 19.15 14.41
N ILE A 179 6.21 19.26 14.77
CA ILE A 179 6.67 19.25 16.15
C ILE A 179 7.50 20.49 16.39
N THR A 180 7.11 21.29 17.37
CA THR A 180 7.85 22.47 17.80
C THR A 180 8.11 22.38 19.28
N ASN A 181 9.34 22.65 19.70
CA ASN A 181 9.77 22.55 21.09
C ASN A 181 10.21 23.93 21.58
N GLY A 182 9.50 24.50 22.54
CA GLY A 182 9.82 25.81 23.09
C GLY A 182 10.98 25.83 24.08
N GLU A 183 11.48 24.69 24.54
CA GLU A 183 12.70 24.63 25.33
C GLU A 183 13.94 24.62 24.44
N THR A 184 13.96 23.75 23.43
CA THR A 184 15.10 23.62 22.51
C THR A 184 15.01 24.60 21.33
N GLN A 185 13.87 25.27 21.16
CA GLN A 185 13.56 26.16 20.05
C GLN A 185 13.57 25.44 18.68
N GLU A 186 13.52 24.10 18.67
CA GLU A 186 13.57 23.29 17.45
C GLU A 186 12.20 23.14 16.80
N ALA A 187 12.19 23.16 15.47
CA ALA A 187 11.06 22.78 14.64
C ALA A 187 11.43 21.60 13.74
N ALA A 188 10.57 20.59 13.74
CA ALA A 188 10.72 19.37 12.98
C ALA A 188 9.38 18.92 12.41
N ALA A 189 9.42 17.97 11.47
CA ALA A 189 8.25 17.30 10.97
C ALA A 189 8.52 15.81 10.74
N VAL A 190 7.47 15.01 10.88
CA VAL A 190 7.42 13.64 10.39
C VAL A 190 6.44 13.58 9.23
N VAL A 191 6.87 13.01 8.11
CA VAL A 191 6.06 12.80 6.91
C VAL A 191 5.93 11.29 6.71
N SER A 192 4.76 10.73 6.99
CA SER A 192 4.45 9.32 6.73
C SER A 192 3.46 9.20 5.57
N LEU A 193 3.84 8.47 4.52
CA LEU A 193 3.00 8.25 3.35
C LEU A 193 2.45 6.83 3.35
N PHE A 194 1.13 6.70 3.19
CA PHE A 194 0.41 5.42 3.23
C PHE A 194 0.67 4.57 4.49
N GLN A 195 1.09 5.22 5.59
CA GLN A 195 1.54 4.57 6.84
C GLN A 195 2.68 3.56 6.66
N ALA A 196 3.44 3.65 5.57
CA ALA A 196 4.51 2.69 5.25
C ALA A 196 5.86 3.37 4.98
N LEU A 197 5.84 4.62 4.51
CA LEU A 197 7.03 5.36 4.10
C LEU A 197 7.18 6.58 4.99
N THR A 198 7.98 6.46 6.05
CA THR A 198 8.12 7.50 7.08
C THR A 198 9.46 8.21 6.97
N PHE A 199 9.43 9.54 7.02
CA PHE A 199 10.59 10.41 6.91
C PHE A 199 10.60 11.43 8.03
N GLY A 200 11.79 11.71 8.54
CA GLY A 200 12.05 12.78 9.49
C GLY A 200 12.55 14.00 8.74
N VAL A 201 12.11 15.19 9.16
CA VAL A 201 12.52 16.47 8.60
C VAL A 201 12.90 17.42 9.73
N ALA A 202 14.16 17.86 9.74
CA ALA A 202 14.60 18.97 10.58
C ALA A 202 14.36 20.28 9.83
N LEU A 203 13.50 21.15 10.35
CA LEU A 203 13.20 22.45 9.71
C LEU A 203 14.21 23.52 10.18
N GLY A 204 14.58 23.50 11.46
CA GLY A 204 15.61 24.38 12.01
C GLY A 204 15.31 24.80 13.45
N THR A 205 16.06 25.77 13.96
CA THR A 205 15.88 26.36 15.28
C THR A 205 15.33 27.78 15.15
N LEU A 206 14.21 28.07 15.78
CA LEU A 206 13.43 29.31 15.62
C LEU A 206 13.30 30.01 16.96
N VAL A 207 13.43 31.34 17.00
CA VAL A 207 13.24 32.10 18.24
C VAL A 207 11.77 32.23 18.61
N ASP A 208 11.49 32.28 19.91
CA ASP A 208 10.17 32.42 20.52
C ASP A 208 9.16 31.35 20.05
N MET A 209 9.64 30.17 19.66
CA MET A 209 8.79 29.08 19.21
C MET A 209 8.06 28.45 20.41
N PRO A 210 6.72 28.29 20.38
CA PRO A 210 6.01 27.56 21.42
C PRO A 210 6.20 26.04 21.29
N SER A 211 6.10 25.32 22.41
CA SER A 211 5.93 23.86 22.38
C SER A 211 4.55 23.52 21.82
N ARG A 212 4.51 22.78 20.72
CA ARG A 212 3.25 22.39 20.07
C ARG A 212 3.46 21.20 19.14
N THR A 213 2.47 20.33 19.10
CA THR A 213 2.36 19.29 18.08
C THR A 213 1.10 19.51 17.26
N VAL A 214 1.21 19.47 15.94
CA VAL A 214 0.06 19.47 15.01
C VAL A 214 0.16 18.22 14.16
N THR A 215 -0.79 17.30 14.30
CA THR A 215 -0.87 16.08 13.49
C THR A 215 -1.96 16.24 12.46
N VAL A 216 -1.63 16.03 11.19
CA VAL A 216 -2.56 16.12 10.07
C VAL A 216 -2.64 14.78 9.37
N PHE A 217 -3.83 14.20 9.36
CA PHE A 217 -4.13 12.98 8.64
C PHE A 217 -4.83 13.34 7.34
N ILE A 218 -4.41 12.72 6.24
CA ILE A 218 -4.93 12.99 4.90
C ILE A 218 -5.44 11.69 4.31
N ASP A 219 -6.70 11.69 3.88
CA ASP A 219 -7.28 10.56 3.15
C ASP A 219 -6.99 10.70 1.65
N PRO A 220 -6.15 9.83 1.06
CA PRO A 220 -5.91 9.87 -0.38
C PRO A 220 -7.12 9.43 -1.20
N HIS A 221 -8.13 8.79 -0.59
CA HIS A 221 -9.34 8.33 -1.25
C HIS A 221 -10.50 9.33 -1.21
N ALA A 222 -10.40 10.41 -0.44
CA ALA A 222 -11.47 11.40 -0.34
C ALA A 222 -11.74 12.09 -1.68
N ASP A 223 -13.03 12.22 -2.01
CA ASP A 223 -13.47 12.81 -3.28
C ASP A 223 -13.47 14.34 -3.27
N HIS A 224 -13.77 14.94 -2.13
CA HIS A 224 -13.79 16.38 -1.92
C HIS A 224 -13.62 16.70 -0.41
N PRO A 225 -13.18 17.91 -0.05
CA PRO A 225 -13.31 18.42 1.31
C PRO A 225 -14.78 18.43 1.76
N PRO A 226 -15.07 18.35 3.08
CA PRO A 226 -14.14 18.49 4.19
C PRO A 226 -13.54 17.18 4.73
N ASP A 227 -14.00 16.03 4.22
CA ASP A 227 -13.68 14.70 4.76
C ASP A 227 -12.28 14.19 4.36
N ASP A 228 -11.51 15.03 3.65
CA ASP A 228 -10.17 14.72 3.14
C ASP A 228 -9.05 14.85 4.19
N ILE A 229 -9.29 15.62 5.26
CA ILE A 229 -8.27 15.91 6.28
C ILE A 229 -8.89 15.90 7.68
N TYR A 230 -8.23 15.19 8.59
CA TYR A 230 -8.44 15.27 10.03
C TYR A 230 -7.21 15.90 10.71
N VAL A 231 -7.42 16.79 11.69
CA VAL A 231 -6.33 17.54 12.35
C VAL A 231 -6.46 17.41 13.86
N GLU A 232 -5.36 17.05 14.50
CA GLU A 232 -5.19 17.06 15.95
C GLU A 232 -4.13 18.09 16.34
N THR A 233 -4.33 18.75 17.48
CA THR A 233 -3.36 19.70 18.04
C THR A 233 -3.19 19.43 19.51
N ALA A 234 -1.94 19.42 19.98
CA ALA A 234 -1.58 19.37 21.39
C ALA A 234 -0.56 20.47 21.72
N GLU A 235 -0.62 21.02 22.93
CA GLU A 235 0.37 21.99 23.46
C GLU A 235 1.59 21.28 24.10
N GLU A 236 1.74 19.99 23.83
CA GLU A 236 2.83 19.15 24.30
C GLU A 236 3.71 18.69 23.14
N VAL A 237 4.96 18.35 23.43
CA VAL A 237 5.91 17.79 22.45
C VAL A 237 5.68 16.28 22.39
N ALA A 238 5.03 15.80 21.34
CA ALA A 238 4.66 14.38 21.22
C ALA A 238 5.86 13.43 21.14
N ALA A 239 6.94 13.86 20.47
CA ALA A 239 8.19 13.12 20.39
C ALA A 239 9.35 14.05 20.04
N ILE A 240 10.54 13.80 20.62
CA ILE A 240 11.76 14.48 20.17
C ILE A 240 12.31 13.71 18.98
N LEU A 241 12.18 14.31 17.80
CA LEU A 241 12.74 13.76 16.58
C LEU A 241 14.27 13.92 16.61
N ARG A 242 15.01 12.82 16.49
CA ARG A 242 16.48 12.85 16.51
C ARG A 242 17.04 12.58 15.14
N LYS A 243 17.68 13.59 14.55
CA LYS A 243 18.41 13.44 13.30
C LYS A 243 19.51 12.38 13.46
N PRO A 244 19.54 11.32 12.64
CA PRO A 244 20.59 10.30 12.72
C PRO A 244 21.93 10.85 12.25
N GLU A 245 23.00 10.30 12.81
CA GLU A 245 24.38 10.58 12.41
C GLU A 245 25.11 9.24 12.14
N PRO A 246 25.49 8.92 10.89
CA PRO A 246 25.24 9.69 9.66
C PRO A 246 23.75 9.72 9.26
N LEU A 247 23.36 10.67 8.40
CA LEU A 247 21.96 10.87 7.97
C LEU A 247 21.31 9.62 7.36
N GLN A 248 22.13 8.76 6.76
CA GLN A 248 21.70 7.50 6.13
C GLN A 248 21.63 6.33 7.12
N ALA A 249 21.95 6.51 8.41
CA ALA A 249 22.04 5.40 9.37
C ALA A 249 20.71 4.63 9.47
N HIS A 250 19.59 5.35 9.55
CA HIS A 250 18.27 4.72 9.57
C HIS A 250 17.95 4.04 8.24
N LEU A 251 18.22 4.66 7.08
CA LEU A 251 18.02 4.01 5.78
C LEU A 251 18.85 2.72 5.66
N HIS A 252 20.10 2.74 6.12
CA HIS A 252 20.97 1.58 6.15
C HIS A 252 20.36 0.47 7.03
N GLN A 253 19.85 0.81 8.22
CA GLN A 253 19.12 -0.14 9.07
C GLN A 253 17.84 -0.65 8.40
N THR A 254 17.09 0.19 7.71
CA THR A 254 15.87 -0.18 6.98
C THR A 254 16.15 -1.17 5.85
N ILE A 255 17.26 -0.98 5.11
CA ILE A 255 17.68 -1.86 4.01
C ILE A 255 18.27 -3.18 4.54
N PHE A 256 19.28 -3.10 5.42
CA PHE A 256 20.04 -4.28 5.85
C PHE A 256 19.39 -5.02 7.03
N GLY A 257 18.54 -4.34 7.79
CA GLY A 257 17.75 -4.94 8.88
C GLY A 257 16.39 -5.48 8.43
N GLY A 258 16.05 -5.40 7.14
CA GLY A 258 14.81 -5.94 6.57
C GLY A 258 13.53 -5.16 6.90
N GLN A 259 13.60 -4.12 7.74
CA GLN A 259 12.43 -3.34 8.18
C GLN A 259 11.69 -2.68 7.00
N GLY A 260 12.41 -2.21 5.98
CA GLY A 260 11.79 -1.62 4.79
C GLY A 260 11.01 -2.64 3.97
N GLN A 261 11.54 -3.87 3.87
CA GLN A 261 10.83 -4.97 3.21
C GLN A 261 9.58 -5.35 4.01
N VAL A 262 9.64 -5.37 5.34
CA VAL A 262 8.48 -5.61 6.21
C VAL A 262 7.42 -4.54 5.99
N ALA A 263 7.76 -3.26 6.08
CA ALA A 263 6.79 -2.16 5.91
C ALA A 263 6.09 -2.18 4.55
N LEU A 264 6.85 -2.40 3.46
CA LEU A 264 6.28 -2.54 2.12
C LEU A 264 5.44 -3.82 1.97
N SER A 265 5.88 -4.94 2.53
CA SER A 265 5.11 -6.19 2.51
C SER A 265 3.78 -6.03 3.25
N SER A 266 3.79 -5.37 4.41
CA SER A 266 2.59 -5.04 5.17
C SER A 266 1.65 -4.12 4.39
N LEU A 267 2.19 -3.11 3.68
CA LEU A 267 1.38 -2.27 2.79
C LEU A 267 0.73 -3.09 1.66
N PHE A 268 1.48 -3.98 1.00
CA PHE A 268 0.93 -4.81 -0.07
C PHE A 268 -0.12 -5.80 0.44
N GLN A 269 0.09 -6.41 1.61
CA GLN A 269 -0.92 -7.25 2.27
C GLN A 269 -2.19 -6.45 2.59
N LYS A 270 -2.04 -5.21 3.05
CA LYS A 270 -3.17 -4.31 3.31
C LYS A 270 -3.92 -3.96 2.01
N ILE A 271 -3.21 -3.71 0.92
CA ILE A 271 -3.79 -3.47 -0.42
C ILE A 271 -4.55 -4.71 -0.91
N GLU A 272 -3.98 -5.90 -0.75
CA GLU A 272 -4.61 -7.16 -1.12
C GLU A 272 -5.91 -7.37 -0.34
N ARG A 273 -5.86 -7.14 0.99
CA ARG A 273 -7.04 -7.22 1.84
C ARG A 273 -8.12 -6.22 1.42
N TRP A 274 -7.74 -4.96 1.18
CA TRP A 274 -8.67 -3.94 0.71
C TRP A 274 -9.34 -4.31 -0.61
N LYS A 275 -8.57 -4.82 -1.59
CA LYS A 275 -9.13 -5.31 -2.85
C LYS A 275 -10.11 -6.45 -2.61
N PHE A 276 -9.71 -7.42 -1.79
CA PHE A 276 -10.56 -8.55 -1.48
C PHE A 276 -11.89 -8.11 -0.88
N ASP A 277 -11.85 -7.25 0.14
CA ASP A 277 -13.04 -6.75 0.82
C ASP A 277 -13.99 -6.08 -0.17
N ARG A 278 -13.45 -5.26 -1.07
CA ARG A 278 -14.26 -4.61 -2.12
C ARG A 278 -14.87 -5.61 -3.11
N ASP A 279 -14.12 -6.62 -3.52
CA ASP A 279 -14.61 -7.65 -4.44
C ASP A 279 -15.65 -8.56 -3.77
N MET A 280 -15.54 -8.77 -2.45
CA MET A 280 -16.33 -9.73 -1.67
C MET A 280 -17.52 -9.12 -0.93
N GLU A 281 -17.59 -7.80 -0.80
CA GLU A 281 -18.75 -7.12 -0.19
C GLU A 281 -20.08 -7.47 -0.90
N PRO A 282 -20.17 -7.47 -2.25
CA PRO A 282 -21.39 -7.92 -2.93
C PRO A 282 -21.71 -9.40 -2.68
N ILE A 283 -20.68 -10.25 -2.59
CA ILE A 283 -20.80 -11.69 -2.34
C ILE A 283 -21.33 -11.93 -0.91
N LYS A 284 -20.80 -11.20 0.08
CA LYS A 284 -21.28 -11.21 1.47
C LYS A 284 -22.78 -10.90 1.52
N HIS A 285 -23.23 -9.86 0.81
CA HIS A 285 -24.65 -9.52 0.75
C HIS A 285 -25.52 -10.61 0.13
N ARG A 286 -25.06 -11.27 -0.95
CA ARG A 286 -25.76 -12.39 -1.58
C ARG A 286 -25.95 -13.56 -0.62
N ILE A 287 -24.88 -13.98 0.06
CA ILE A 287 -24.94 -15.07 1.05
C ILE A 287 -25.85 -14.68 2.22
N ALA A 288 -25.73 -13.45 2.74
CA ALA A 288 -26.56 -12.99 3.85
C ALA A 288 -28.06 -13.02 3.50
N ALA A 289 -28.43 -12.69 2.26
CA ALA A 289 -29.82 -12.67 1.80
C ALA A 289 -30.50 -14.05 1.78
N VAL A 290 -29.72 -15.13 1.69
CA VAL A 290 -30.24 -16.52 1.68
C VAL A 290 -29.86 -17.32 2.92
N SER A 291 -29.18 -16.71 3.90
CA SER A 291 -28.60 -17.37 5.09
C SER A 291 -29.59 -18.20 5.93
N LEU A 292 -30.89 -17.89 5.91
CA LEU A 292 -31.92 -18.59 6.67
C LEU A 292 -32.52 -19.81 5.95
N ASP A 293 -32.24 -20.00 4.66
CA ASP A 293 -32.76 -21.10 3.84
C ASP A 293 -31.60 -21.98 3.38
N HIS A 294 -31.39 -23.12 4.06
CA HIS A 294 -30.24 -23.99 3.81
C HIS A 294 -30.15 -24.50 2.36
N GLY A 295 -31.29 -24.71 1.70
CA GLY A 295 -31.32 -25.16 0.30
C GLY A 295 -30.83 -24.06 -0.63
N LYS A 296 -31.32 -22.83 -0.44
CA LYS A 296 -30.88 -21.67 -1.22
C LYS A 296 -29.44 -21.26 -0.89
N LEU A 297 -29.03 -21.36 0.37
CA LEU A 297 -27.67 -21.08 0.81
C LEU A 297 -26.67 -21.98 0.10
N THR A 298 -26.95 -23.28 0.03
CA THR A 298 -26.07 -24.24 -0.64
C THR A 298 -25.92 -23.91 -2.13
N ALA A 299 -27.05 -23.69 -2.82
CA ALA A 299 -27.05 -23.34 -4.25
C ALA A 299 -26.34 -22.01 -4.53
N GLU A 300 -26.53 -21.00 -3.67
CA GLU A 300 -25.87 -19.70 -3.80
C GLU A 300 -24.36 -19.80 -3.59
N VAL A 301 -23.91 -20.57 -2.59
CA VAL A 301 -22.48 -20.81 -2.35
C VAL A 301 -21.84 -21.59 -3.50
N GLU A 302 -22.53 -22.60 -4.04
CA GLU A 302 -22.08 -23.33 -5.23
C GLU A 302 -21.87 -22.38 -6.42
N GLN A 303 -22.85 -21.50 -6.68
CA GLN A 303 -22.76 -20.51 -7.73
C GLN A 303 -21.58 -19.54 -7.50
N ILE A 304 -21.44 -19.00 -6.30
CA ILE A 304 -20.35 -18.06 -5.94
C ILE A 304 -18.98 -18.71 -6.12
N VAL A 305 -18.78 -19.93 -5.63
CA VAL A 305 -17.50 -20.63 -5.78
C VAL A 305 -17.20 -20.92 -7.26
N GLY A 306 -18.22 -21.21 -8.06
CA GLY A 306 -18.09 -21.35 -9.52
C GLY A 306 -17.67 -20.04 -10.21
N GLU A 307 -18.30 -18.92 -9.86
CA GLU A 307 -17.95 -17.58 -10.35
C GLU A 307 -16.52 -17.18 -9.92
N GLU A 308 -16.11 -17.59 -8.72
CA GLU A 308 -14.79 -17.36 -8.14
C GLU A 308 -13.80 -18.53 -8.39
N ALA A 309 -14.01 -19.36 -9.42
CA ALA A 309 -13.14 -20.50 -9.73
C ALA A 309 -11.66 -20.10 -9.91
N GLY A 310 -11.40 -18.86 -10.36
CA GLY A 310 -10.06 -18.30 -10.42
C GLY A 310 -9.37 -18.16 -9.05
N ARG A 311 -10.12 -17.94 -7.96
CA ARG A 311 -9.58 -17.95 -6.57
C ARG A 311 -9.25 -19.35 -6.12
N VAL A 312 -10.10 -20.34 -6.44
CA VAL A 312 -9.83 -21.76 -6.15
C VAL A 312 -8.54 -22.22 -6.84
N LEU A 313 -8.36 -21.87 -8.12
CA LEU A 313 -7.11 -22.14 -8.83
C LEU A 313 -5.90 -21.46 -8.19
N ARG A 314 -6.03 -20.22 -7.70
CA ARG A 314 -4.94 -19.53 -6.99
C ARG A 314 -4.57 -20.22 -5.68
N LEU A 315 -5.55 -20.68 -4.89
CA LEU A 315 -5.30 -21.47 -3.69
C LEU A 315 -4.61 -22.79 -4.02
N ALA A 316 -5.03 -23.47 -5.09
CA ALA A 316 -4.39 -24.69 -5.58
C ALA A 316 -2.93 -24.45 -5.96
N ARG A 317 -2.66 -23.42 -6.76
CA ARG A 317 -1.29 -23.01 -7.13
C ARG A 317 -0.44 -22.69 -5.91
N TYR A 318 -0.97 -21.90 -4.97
CA TYR A 318 -0.29 -21.58 -3.72
C TYR A 318 0.15 -22.84 -2.96
N VAL A 319 -0.71 -23.85 -2.84
CA VAL A 319 -0.38 -25.12 -2.18
C VAL A 319 0.75 -25.86 -2.91
N VAL A 320 0.68 -25.95 -4.24
CA VAL A 320 1.68 -26.67 -5.05
C VAL A 320 3.02 -25.94 -5.04
N ASP A 321 3.01 -24.62 -5.22
CA ASP A 321 4.20 -23.77 -5.25
C ASP A 321 4.90 -23.78 -3.89
N ASP A 322 4.16 -23.63 -2.79
CA ASP A 322 4.72 -23.67 -1.42
C ASP A 322 5.32 -25.04 -1.09
N LEU A 323 4.67 -26.14 -1.50
CA LEU A 323 5.24 -27.47 -1.36
C LEU A 323 6.51 -27.64 -2.20
N SER A 324 6.47 -27.20 -3.45
CA SER A 324 7.61 -27.29 -4.37
C SER A 324 8.82 -26.52 -3.84
N ALA A 325 8.61 -25.33 -3.29
CA ALA A 325 9.64 -24.52 -2.66
C ALA A 325 10.26 -25.18 -1.42
N ARG A 326 9.45 -25.88 -0.60
CA ARG A 326 9.92 -26.52 0.65
C ARG A 326 10.56 -27.89 0.43
N GLU A 327 10.06 -28.65 -0.55
CA GLU A 327 10.29 -30.09 -0.64
C GLU A 327 10.77 -30.56 -2.03
N GLY A 328 10.80 -29.68 -3.05
CA GLY A 328 11.09 -30.02 -4.45
C GLY A 328 12.46 -30.62 -4.73
N ASP A 329 13.45 -30.31 -3.88
CA ASP A 329 14.79 -30.88 -4.01
C ASP A 329 14.86 -32.36 -3.60
N LYS A 330 13.88 -32.86 -2.85
CA LYS A 330 13.88 -34.24 -2.34
C LYS A 330 13.46 -35.19 -3.46
N ALA A 331 14.32 -36.17 -3.77
CA ALA A 331 14.10 -37.11 -4.89
C ALA A 331 12.75 -37.86 -4.83
N HIS A 332 12.27 -38.20 -3.64
CA HIS A 332 10.99 -38.90 -3.45
C HIS A 332 9.77 -37.96 -3.61
N MET A 333 9.95 -36.64 -3.47
CA MET A 333 8.87 -35.65 -3.62
C MET A 333 8.67 -35.20 -5.06
N LYS A 334 9.71 -35.28 -5.91
CA LYS A 334 9.63 -34.87 -7.32
C LYS A 334 8.45 -35.50 -8.09
N PRO A 335 8.18 -36.82 -7.99
CA PRO A 335 7.02 -37.41 -8.67
C PRO A 335 5.68 -36.91 -8.13
N VAL A 336 5.58 -36.69 -6.80
CA VAL A 336 4.37 -36.18 -6.16
C VAL A 336 4.07 -34.74 -6.61
N ILE A 337 5.09 -33.89 -6.61
CA ILE A 337 4.99 -32.50 -7.06
C ILE A 337 4.61 -32.45 -8.54
N ALA A 338 5.22 -33.25 -9.41
CA ALA A 338 4.87 -33.29 -10.83
C ALA A 338 3.40 -33.68 -11.07
N LEU A 339 2.86 -34.61 -10.27
CA LEU A 339 1.43 -34.98 -10.34
C LEU A 339 0.51 -33.86 -9.86
N LEU A 340 0.92 -33.09 -8.85
CA LEU A 340 0.18 -31.93 -8.37
C LEU A 340 0.25 -30.75 -9.36
N GLU A 341 1.41 -30.50 -9.98
CA GLU A 341 1.58 -29.52 -11.05
C GLU A 341 0.68 -29.84 -12.26
N ALA A 342 0.53 -31.12 -12.61
CA ALA A 342 -0.40 -31.54 -13.65
C ALA A 342 -1.88 -31.23 -13.32
N GLN A 343 -2.25 -31.18 -12.03
CA GLN A 343 -3.59 -30.82 -11.56
C GLN A 343 -3.87 -29.30 -11.59
N ILE A 344 -2.87 -28.46 -11.92
CA ILE A 344 -3.01 -27.01 -12.07
C ILE A 344 -2.54 -26.51 -13.45
N ALA A 345 -2.27 -27.43 -14.37
CA ALA A 345 -1.69 -27.15 -15.66
C ALA A 345 -2.64 -26.40 -16.61
N GLU A 346 -2.11 -25.37 -17.28
CA GLU A 346 -2.81 -24.56 -18.26
C GLU A 346 -2.89 -25.24 -19.64
N ASP A 347 -3.97 -24.99 -20.37
CA ASP A 347 -4.14 -25.35 -21.78
C ASP A 347 -4.84 -24.20 -22.51
N LYS A 348 -4.05 -23.39 -23.22
CA LYS A 348 -4.53 -22.19 -23.95
C LYS A 348 -5.47 -22.52 -25.10
N SER A 349 -5.52 -23.78 -25.56
CA SER A 349 -6.42 -24.20 -26.64
C SER A 349 -7.86 -24.44 -26.15
N ARG A 350 -8.05 -24.57 -24.84
CA ARG A 350 -9.35 -24.87 -24.23
C ARG A 350 -10.02 -23.60 -23.70
N GLN A 351 -11.35 -23.60 -23.72
CA GLN A 351 -12.15 -22.46 -23.27
C GLN A 351 -11.90 -22.10 -21.80
N SER A 352 -11.68 -23.09 -20.93
CA SER A 352 -11.37 -22.88 -19.52
C SER A 352 -9.92 -22.45 -19.28
N GLY A 353 -9.04 -22.53 -20.28
CA GLY A 353 -7.60 -22.27 -20.14
C GLY A 353 -6.85 -23.33 -19.32
N LEU A 354 -7.52 -24.42 -18.92
CA LEU A 354 -6.98 -25.50 -18.10
C LEU A 354 -6.96 -26.82 -18.87
N SER A 355 -5.94 -27.64 -18.60
CA SER A 355 -5.91 -29.03 -19.07
C SER A 355 -7.12 -29.82 -18.53
N VAL A 356 -7.46 -30.95 -19.17
CA VAL A 356 -8.60 -31.79 -18.75
C VAL A 356 -8.45 -32.26 -17.30
N LEU A 357 -7.23 -32.65 -16.91
CA LEU A 357 -6.94 -33.07 -15.55
C LEU A 357 -7.09 -31.91 -14.56
N ALA A 358 -6.56 -30.74 -14.90
CA ALA A 358 -6.65 -29.56 -14.04
C ALA A 358 -8.10 -29.09 -13.87
N GLU A 359 -8.90 -29.08 -14.93
CA GLU A 359 -10.32 -28.72 -14.86
C GLU A 359 -11.10 -29.65 -13.91
N GLY A 360 -10.86 -30.96 -13.98
CA GLY A 360 -11.46 -31.93 -13.05
C GLY A 360 -10.99 -31.74 -11.61
N ALA A 361 -9.68 -31.55 -11.40
CA ALA A 361 -9.10 -31.37 -10.07
C ALA A 361 -9.59 -30.08 -9.39
N ILE A 362 -9.63 -28.96 -10.13
CA ILE A 362 -10.15 -27.68 -9.63
C ILE A 362 -11.66 -27.76 -9.38
N GLY A 363 -12.42 -28.48 -10.21
CA GLY A 363 -13.84 -28.75 -9.96
C GLY A 363 -14.07 -29.51 -8.64
N LEU A 364 -13.28 -30.54 -8.36
CA LEU A 364 -13.34 -31.26 -7.07
C LEU A 364 -12.95 -30.37 -5.89
N ALA A 365 -11.88 -29.57 -6.04
CA ALA A 365 -11.47 -28.63 -5.01
C ALA A 365 -12.55 -27.56 -4.73
N ALA A 366 -13.24 -27.08 -5.77
CA ALA A 366 -14.36 -26.17 -5.64
C ALA A 366 -15.52 -26.80 -4.84
N ILE A 367 -15.88 -28.06 -5.12
CA ILE A 367 -16.92 -28.78 -4.37
C ILE A 367 -16.53 -28.90 -2.89
N GLU A 368 -15.30 -29.29 -2.58
CA GLU A 368 -14.84 -29.39 -1.19
C GLU A 368 -14.86 -28.03 -0.47
N LEU A 369 -14.52 -26.95 -1.19
CA LEU A 369 -14.59 -25.58 -0.66
C LEU A 369 -16.04 -25.15 -0.39
N VAL A 370 -16.98 -25.45 -1.30
CA VAL A 370 -18.42 -25.23 -1.09
C VAL A 370 -18.88 -25.95 0.18
N LEU A 371 -18.62 -27.25 0.28
CA LEU A 371 -19.07 -28.06 1.42
C LEU A 371 -18.52 -27.51 2.74
N ALA A 372 -17.24 -27.15 2.76
CA ALA A 372 -16.61 -26.60 3.95
C ALA A 372 -17.16 -25.22 4.32
N LEU A 373 -17.45 -24.34 3.34
CA LEU A 373 -18.02 -23.02 3.60
C LEU A 373 -19.49 -23.10 4.04
N VAL A 374 -20.30 -23.93 3.39
CA VAL A 374 -21.70 -24.16 3.78
C VAL A 374 -21.79 -24.71 5.19
N GLU A 375 -20.90 -25.63 5.58
CA GLU A 375 -20.87 -26.16 6.94
C GLU A 375 -20.60 -25.06 7.98
N GLU A 376 -19.62 -24.19 7.73
CA GLU A 376 -19.30 -23.10 8.66
C GLU A 376 -20.42 -22.05 8.74
N LEU A 377 -21.07 -21.76 7.61
CA LEU A 377 -22.21 -20.83 7.54
C LEU A 377 -23.47 -21.32 8.28
N LYS A 378 -23.54 -22.60 8.69
CA LYS A 378 -24.64 -23.09 9.54
C LYS A 378 -24.60 -22.48 10.95
N THR A 379 -23.42 -22.12 11.43
CA THR A 379 -23.21 -21.64 12.80
C THR A 379 -22.60 -20.25 12.89
N THR A 380 -22.00 -19.77 11.80
CA THR A 380 -21.27 -18.50 11.76
C THR A 380 -21.93 -17.56 10.75
N PRO A 381 -22.32 -16.33 11.14
CA PRO A 381 -22.79 -15.31 10.21
C PRO A 381 -21.73 -15.00 9.14
N VAL A 382 -22.17 -14.71 7.92
CA VAL A 382 -21.23 -14.31 6.86
C VAL A 382 -20.68 -12.91 7.11
N ASP A 383 -19.35 -12.80 7.14
CA ASP A 383 -18.62 -11.54 7.12
C ASP A 383 -17.40 -11.64 6.17
N LEU A 384 -16.67 -10.53 6.01
CA LEU A 384 -15.52 -10.49 5.11
C LEU A 384 -14.33 -11.32 5.63
N ASP A 385 -14.24 -11.54 6.94
CA ASP A 385 -13.17 -12.34 7.53
C ASP A 385 -13.38 -13.84 7.27
N LEU A 386 -14.63 -14.30 7.37
CA LEU A 386 -15.01 -15.64 6.95
C LEU A 386 -14.73 -15.85 5.46
N LEU A 387 -15.13 -14.92 4.59
CA LEU A 387 -14.83 -15.03 3.17
C LEU A 387 -13.32 -15.04 2.91
N TRP A 388 -12.55 -14.17 3.57
CA TRP A 388 -11.08 -14.16 3.46
C TRP A 388 -10.47 -15.49 3.87
N LYS A 389 -10.97 -16.10 4.95
CA LYS A 389 -10.54 -17.41 5.44
C LYS A 389 -10.64 -18.50 4.37
N TYR A 390 -11.70 -18.48 3.57
CA TYR A 390 -11.96 -19.49 2.54
C TYR A 390 -11.37 -19.17 1.17
N PHE A 391 -11.29 -17.89 0.79
CA PHE A 391 -10.91 -17.50 -0.56
C PHE A 391 -9.49 -16.92 -0.69
N SER A 392 -8.81 -16.61 0.42
CA SER A 392 -7.49 -15.96 0.42
C SER A 392 -6.51 -16.49 1.48
N SER A 393 -6.98 -17.06 2.59
CA SER A 393 -6.12 -17.49 3.71
C SER A 393 -5.75 -18.97 3.68
N GLY A 394 -4.89 -19.37 4.62
CA GLY A 394 -4.41 -20.75 4.77
C GLY A 394 -5.50 -21.81 4.98
N HIS A 395 -6.69 -21.45 5.47
CA HIS A 395 -7.76 -22.44 5.64
C HIS A 395 -8.33 -22.91 4.30
N GLY A 396 -8.68 -21.98 3.41
CA GLY A 396 -9.08 -22.30 2.04
C GLY A 396 -8.01 -23.10 1.30
N ALA A 397 -6.74 -22.69 1.43
CA ALA A 397 -5.61 -23.42 0.87
C ALA A 397 -5.52 -24.85 1.41
N TRP A 398 -5.78 -25.07 2.70
CA TRP A 398 -5.81 -26.41 3.28
C TRP A 398 -6.96 -27.28 2.74
N VAL A 399 -8.16 -26.72 2.58
CA VAL A 399 -9.32 -27.43 1.99
C VAL A 399 -9.01 -27.86 0.56
N VAL A 400 -8.54 -26.90 -0.26
CA VAL A 400 -8.15 -27.13 -1.65
C VAL A 400 -7.00 -28.12 -1.75
N GLY A 401 -5.95 -27.95 -0.95
CA GLY A 401 -4.80 -28.84 -0.92
C GLY A 401 -5.21 -30.27 -0.60
N ARG A 402 -6.04 -30.49 0.43
CA ARG A 402 -6.57 -31.81 0.75
C ARG A 402 -7.29 -32.44 -0.44
N ALA A 403 -8.08 -31.67 -1.18
CA ALA A 403 -8.78 -32.16 -2.36
C ALA A 403 -7.80 -32.64 -3.45
N LEU A 404 -6.72 -31.89 -3.70
CA LEU A 404 -5.69 -32.26 -4.68
C LEU A 404 -4.88 -33.51 -4.28
N PHE A 405 -4.62 -33.67 -2.98
CA PHE A 405 -3.84 -34.79 -2.45
C PHE A 405 -4.64 -36.09 -2.31
N ARG A 406 -5.97 -36.01 -2.14
CA ARG A 406 -6.83 -37.19 -1.89
C ARG A 406 -6.68 -38.26 -2.98
N PRO A 407 -6.78 -37.96 -4.28
CA PRO A 407 -6.62 -38.96 -5.34
C PRO A 407 -5.25 -39.66 -5.31
N LEU A 408 -4.18 -38.92 -4.98
CA LEU A 408 -2.83 -39.46 -4.86
C LEU A 408 -2.69 -40.40 -3.68
N SER A 409 -3.24 -40.01 -2.53
CA SER A 409 -3.23 -40.84 -1.31
C SER A 409 -4.02 -42.14 -1.51
N GLU A 410 -5.18 -42.07 -2.16
CA GLU A 410 -6.02 -43.24 -2.44
C GLU A 410 -5.33 -44.19 -3.44
N ALA A 411 -4.71 -43.66 -4.50
CA ALA A 411 -3.95 -44.45 -5.45
C ALA A 411 -2.76 -45.17 -4.80
N LEU A 412 -2.05 -44.51 -3.88
CA LEU A 412 -0.93 -45.13 -3.14
C LEU A 412 -1.40 -46.20 -2.14
N LYS A 413 -2.55 -46.01 -1.49
CA LYS A 413 -3.15 -47.01 -0.60
C LYS A 413 -3.58 -48.28 -1.35
N LEU A 414 -3.99 -48.15 -2.61
CA LEU A 414 -4.35 -49.29 -3.46
C LEU A 414 -3.14 -50.07 -4.00
N GLN A 415 -1.92 -49.56 -3.83
CA GLN A 415 -0.66 -50.18 -4.29
C GLN A 415 0.16 -50.84 -3.16
N ILE A 416 -0.28 -50.74 -1.90
CA ILE A 416 0.33 -51.43 -0.76
C ILE A 416 -0.57 -52.65 -0.44
N PRO A 417 -0.10 -53.90 -0.63
CA PRO A 417 -0.89 -55.10 -0.35
C PRO A 417 -1.24 -55.26 1.13
#